data_AF-A0A969SIH3-F1
#
_entry.id   AF-A0A969SIH3-F1
#
_cell.length_a   1.000
_cell.length_b   1.000
_cell.length_c   1.000
_cell.angle_alpha   90.00
_cell.angle_beta   90.00
_cell.angle_gamma   90.00
#
_symmetry.space_group_name_H-M   'P 1'
#
loop_
_entity.id
_entity.type
_entity.pdbx_description
1 polymer ?
#
loop_
_entity_poly.entity_id
_entity_poly.type
_entity_poly.pdbx_seq_one_letter_code
_entity_poly.pdbx_strand_id
1 'polypeptide(L)'
;MAVRQYPPAPGRHRPGDHRLQRQGRQRQPADHHQWHAGRGTSGLNLSRKALCGIFSGHITKWDNPILTALNGGTALGTGPITVVHRSDSSGTNFLFTNALAAQCGSEFGPASETDATLTLYEFPWSDRRVATSQCPALPFRGSNQVNWPDLTNDQCSNPIPNPAGGTFVGASGNSGVVATIGSTNGAIGYSTSDYVKPVVPGGLNTANLQAQYDIDNGTGTFTPPTPQSSSIAMQSASPVFDDTTRLNPLNWSAQAVAPNPTLPGAYPIAGFSFINVYQCYADANVASFVPEVLRWLYADGISANIIQAAGFAVPPSNWLQEIQKLVWGANGVGQAGVGACAGKSGA
;
A
#
# COMPACT_ATOMS: atom_id res chain seq x y z
N MET A 1 -1.88 -4.27 0.76
CA MET A 1 -2.32 -5.01 -0.45
C MET A 1 -3.47 -5.91 -0.08
N ALA A 2 -4.43 -6.09 -0.98
CA ALA A 2 -5.62 -6.94 -0.80
C ALA A 2 -5.65 -8.06 -1.85
N VAL A 3 -6.15 -9.23 -1.48
CA VAL A 3 -6.19 -10.43 -2.33
C VAL A 3 -7.54 -11.14 -2.16
N ARG A 4 -8.10 -11.60 -3.28
CA ARG A 4 -9.23 -12.55 -3.31
C ARG A 4 -8.77 -13.90 -3.84
N GLN A 5 -8.99 -14.93 -3.03
CA GLN A 5 -8.69 -16.32 -3.40
C GLN A 5 -9.69 -16.88 -4.42
N TYR A 6 -9.28 -17.91 -5.14
CA TYR A 6 -10.22 -18.77 -5.84
C TYR A 6 -11.03 -19.60 -4.84
N PRO A 7 -12.32 -19.88 -5.11
CA PRO A 7 -13.05 -20.86 -4.33
C PRO A 7 -12.37 -22.23 -4.46
N PRO A 8 -12.42 -23.09 -3.42
CA PRO A 8 -11.89 -24.44 -3.52
C PRO A 8 -12.56 -25.17 -4.68
N ALA A 9 -11.79 -26.03 -5.36
CA ALA A 9 -12.35 -26.89 -6.40
C ALA A 9 -13.51 -27.72 -5.78
N PRO A 10 -14.67 -27.82 -6.44
CA PRO A 10 -15.77 -28.62 -5.93
C PRO A 10 -15.26 -30.04 -5.71
N GLY A 11 -15.29 -30.49 -4.46
CA GLY A 11 -14.83 -31.82 -4.09
C GLY A 11 -15.52 -32.85 -4.97
N ARG A 12 -14.74 -33.73 -5.59
CA ARG A 12 -15.31 -34.91 -6.24
C ARG A 12 -16.01 -35.74 -5.16
N HIS A 13 -17.32 -35.58 -5.02
CA HIS A 13 -18.12 -36.53 -4.26
C HIS A 13 -17.91 -37.90 -4.90
N ARG A 14 -17.23 -38.79 -4.19
CA ARG A 14 -17.26 -40.22 -4.53
C ARG A 14 -18.70 -40.68 -4.32
N PRO A 15 -19.39 -41.21 -5.35
CA PRO A 15 -20.72 -41.78 -5.15
C PRO A 15 -20.54 -43.08 -4.35
N GLY A 16 -20.94 -43.08 -3.08
CA GLY A 16 -20.83 -44.28 -2.25
C GLY A 16 -21.19 -44.16 -0.78
N ASP A 17 -21.14 -42.98 -0.17
CA ASP A 17 -21.37 -42.86 1.29
C ASP A 17 -22.81 -42.45 1.63
N HIS A 18 -23.75 -43.38 1.39
CA HIS A 18 -25.08 -43.33 1.98
C HIS A 18 -25.14 -44.27 3.19
N ARG A 19 -24.70 -43.81 4.37
CA ARG A 19 -25.26 -44.29 5.63
C ARG A 19 -25.05 -43.31 6.77
N LEU A 20 -26.17 -43.01 7.43
CA LEU A 20 -26.33 -42.37 8.75
C LEU A 20 -26.24 -40.83 8.80
N GLN A 21 -27.34 -40.17 8.45
CA GLN A 21 -27.70 -38.89 9.08
C GLN A 21 -29.15 -38.94 9.60
N ARG A 22 -29.29 -39.26 10.89
CA ARG A 22 -30.39 -38.81 11.75
C ARG A 22 -29.74 -38.29 13.03
N GLN A 23 -29.55 -36.97 13.12
CA GLN A 23 -29.71 -36.14 14.32
C GLN A 23 -29.19 -34.71 14.06
N GLY A 24 -29.98 -33.72 14.49
CA GLY A 24 -29.52 -32.37 14.83
C GLY A 24 -29.09 -31.44 13.68
N ARG A 25 -30.02 -30.62 13.17
CA ARG A 25 -29.67 -29.38 12.47
C ARG A 25 -29.01 -28.40 13.46
N GLN A 26 -27.68 -28.43 13.56
CA GLN A 26 -26.90 -27.23 13.82
C GLN A 26 -26.36 -26.77 12.46
N ARG A 27 -26.74 -25.56 12.04
CA ARG A 27 -26.09 -24.90 10.90
C ARG A 27 -24.66 -24.60 11.33
N GLN A 28 -23.68 -25.35 10.81
CA GLN A 28 -22.28 -24.95 10.89
C GLN A 28 -22.14 -23.57 10.21
N PRO A 29 -21.45 -22.60 10.83
CA PRO A 29 -21.06 -21.39 10.13
C PRO A 29 -20.13 -21.77 8.97
N ALA A 30 -20.22 -21.07 7.84
CA ALA A 30 -19.31 -21.27 6.72
C ALA A 30 -17.86 -21.12 7.20
N ASP A 31 -17.06 -22.18 7.05
CA ASP A 31 -15.62 -22.11 7.28
C ASP A 31 -15.03 -21.11 6.27
N HIS A 32 -14.71 -19.92 6.77
CA HIS A 32 -13.84 -18.98 6.05
C HIS A 32 -12.42 -19.55 6.10
N HIS A 33 -12.10 -20.36 5.09
CA HIS A 33 -10.83 -21.09 4.99
C HIS A 33 -9.65 -20.11 4.90
N GLN A 34 -8.94 -19.99 6.02
CA GLN A 34 -7.69 -19.24 6.17
C GLN A 34 -6.58 -19.89 5.36
N TRP A 35 -5.67 -19.08 4.80
CA TRP A 35 -4.36 -19.56 4.35
C TRP A 35 -3.70 -20.33 5.52
N HIS A 36 -3.41 -21.61 5.34
CA HIS A 36 -2.60 -22.37 6.30
C HIS A 36 -1.15 -21.90 6.19
N ALA A 37 -0.82 -20.83 6.90
CA ALA A 37 0.52 -20.28 6.97
C ALA A 37 1.44 -21.21 7.76
N GLY A 38 2.59 -21.55 7.18
CA GLY A 38 3.76 -21.88 7.97
C GLY A 38 4.11 -20.66 8.84
N ARG A 39 3.98 -20.82 10.17
CA ARG A 39 4.42 -19.86 11.21
C ARG A 39 3.83 -18.44 11.13
N GLY A 40 2.59 -18.29 11.63
CA GLY A 40 2.29 -17.20 12.57
C GLY A 40 1.58 -15.93 12.10
N THR A 41 1.21 -15.75 10.83
CA THR A 41 0.33 -14.64 10.42
C THR A 41 -0.71 -15.10 9.39
N SER A 42 -1.97 -14.63 9.52
CA SER A 42 -3.00 -14.82 8.51
C SER A 42 -2.70 -13.92 7.30
N GLY A 43 -2.42 -14.48 6.13
CA GLY A 43 -2.16 -13.68 4.92
C GLY A 43 -1.39 -14.42 3.84
N LEU A 44 -1.32 -13.80 2.65
CA LEU A 44 -0.51 -14.28 1.53
C LEU A 44 0.94 -13.77 1.69
N ASN A 45 1.92 -14.67 1.77
CA ASN A 45 3.33 -14.25 1.79
C ASN A 45 3.82 -13.99 0.37
N LEU A 46 4.43 -12.83 0.16
CA LEU A 46 5.06 -12.44 -1.11
C LEU A 46 6.48 -11.97 -0.86
N SER A 47 7.46 -12.62 -1.50
CA SER A 47 8.82 -12.09 -1.58
C SER A 47 8.82 -10.86 -2.49
N ARG A 48 9.90 -10.08 -2.43
CA ARG A 48 10.06 -8.93 -3.33
C ARG A 48 9.93 -9.34 -4.80
N LYS A 49 10.54 -10.46 -5.19
CA LYS A 49 10.44 -11.01 -6.55
C LYS A 49 9.01 -11.38 -6.92
N ALA A 50 8.29 -12.04 -6.02
CA ALA A 50 6.88 -12.38 -6.24
C ALA A 50 6.01 -11.12 -6.43
N LEU A 51 6.21 -10.10 -5.58
CA LEU A 51 5.54 -8.79 -5.70
C LEU A 51 5.84 -8.15 -7.07
N CYS A 52 7.11 -7.98 -7.41
CA CYS A 52 7.53 -7.34 -8.66
C CYS A 52 7.03 -8.12 -9.89
N GLY A 53 7.12 -9.45 -9.88
CA GLY A 53 6.66 -10.30 -10.97
C GLY A 53 5.15 -10.25 -11.20
N ILE A 54 4.34 -10.18 -10.13
CA ILE A 54 2.89 -10.02 -10.26
C ILE A 54 2.55 -8.68 -10.91
N PHE A 55 3.06 -7.58 -10.36
CA PHE A 55 2.65 -6.24 -10.77
C PHE A 55 3.26 -5.80 -12.12
N SER A 56 4.33 -6.45 -12.57
CA SER A 56 4.89 -6.30 -13.92
C SER A 56 4.25 -7.20 -14.97
N GLY A 57 3.41 -8.17 -14.56
CA GLY A 57 2.73 -9.10 -15.47
C GLY A 57 3.58 -10.29 -15.91
N HIS A 58 4.70 -10.57 -15.26
CA HIS A 58 5.52 -11.76 -15.50
C HIS A 58 5.00 -13.01 -14.74
N ILE A 59 4.42 -12.81 -13.55
CA ILE A 59 3.75 -13.85 -12.77
C ILE A 59 2.24 -13.68 -12.95
N THR A 60 1.63 -14.57 -13.73
CA THR A 60 0.23 -14.43 -14.18
C THR A 60 -0.71 -15.49 -13.64
N LYS A 61 -0.22 -16.46 -12.85
CA LYS A 61 -1.03 -17.55 -12.27
C LYS A 61 -0.65 -17.83 -10.82
N TRP A 62 -1.63 -18.25 -10.03
CA TRP A 62 -1.48 -18.53 -8.60
C TRP A 62 -0.74 -19.84 -8.28
N ASP A 63 -0.62 -20.75 -9.26
CA ASP A 63 0.14 -22.00 -9.15
C ASP A 63 1.62 -21.82 -9.49
N ASN A 64 2.08 -20.57 -9.68
CA ASN A 64 3.48 -20.28 -9.89
C ASN A 64 4.33 -20.92 -8.76
N PRO A 65 5.43 -21.63 -9.08
CA PRO A 65 6.25 -22.31 -8.10
C PRO A 65 6.77 -21.42 -6.97
N ILE A 66 7.10 -20.16 -7.26
CA ILE A 66 7.55 -19.18 -6.25
C ILE A 66 6.43 -18.96 -5.23
N LEU A 67 5.21 -18.67 -5.68
CA LEU A 67 4.07 -18.42 -4.80
C LEU A 67 3.73 -19.65 -3.96
N THR A 68 3.81 -20.84 -4.55
CA THR A 68 3.59 -22.12 -3.86
C THR A 68 4.62 -22.34 -2.75
N ALA A 69 5.90 -22.13 -3.04
CA ALA A 69 6.98 -22.32 -2.08
C ALA A 69 6.86 -21.38 -0.86
N LEU A 70 6.53 -20.12 -1.10
CA LEU A 70 6.38 -19.09 -0.06
C LEU A 70 5.20 -19.33 0.89
N ASN A 71 4.21 -20.12 0.46
CA ASN A 71 2.92 -20.26 1.12
C ASN A 71 2.64 -21.73 1.54
N GLY A 72 3.66 -22.42 2.03
CA GLY A 72 3.51 -23.75 2.63
C GLY A 72 3.56 -24.92 1.64
N GLY A 73 4.03 -24.69 0.42
CA GLY A 73 4.27 -25.74 -0.58
C GLY A 73 3.00 -26.28 -1.25
N THR A 74 1.82 -25.75 -0.92
CA THR A 74 0.56 -26.10 -1.56
C THR A 74 0.16 -25.02 -2.56
N ALA A 75 -0.20 -25.41 -3.78
CA ALA A 75 -0.59 -24.45 -4.81
C ALA A 75 -1.79 -23.61 -4.36
N LEU A 76 -1.73 -22.30 -4.61
CA LEU A 76 -2.74 -21.33 -4.18
C LEU A 76 -3.98 -21.29 -5.10
N GLY A 77 -4.03 -22.21 -6.08
CA GLY A 77 -5.02 -22.30 -7.15
C GLY A 77 -4.37 -22.24 -8.52
N THR A 78 -5.00 -22.81 -9.55
CA THR A 78 -4.48 -22.81 -10.94
C THR A 78 -4.98 -21.66 -11.80
N GLY A 79 -5.82 -20.79 -11.23
CA GLY A 79 -6.46 -19.70 -11.95
C GLY A 79 -5.51 -18.52 -12.23
N PRO A 80 -5.86 -17.66 -13.20
CA PRO A 80 -5.08 -16.47 -13.51
C PRO A 80 -5.07 -15.46 -12.35
N ILE A 81 -4.02 -14.64 -12.32
CA ILE A 81 -3.90 -13.46 -11.45
C ILE A 81 -4.49 -12.27 -12.20
N THR A 82 -5.38 -11.54 -11.55
CA THR A 82 -5.89 -10.24 -12.03
C THR A 82 -5.36 -9.13 -11.12
N VAL A 83 -4.56 -8.21 -11.67
CA VAL A 83 -4.08 -7.04 -10.96
C VAL A 83 -5.13 -5.93 -11.03
N VAL A 84 -5.60 -5.45 -9.89
CA VAL A 84 -6.51 -4.31 -9.79
C VAL A 84 -5.73 -3.08 -9.36
N HIS A 85 -5.80 -2.01 -10.16
CA HIS A 85 -5.09 -0.76 -9.92
C HIS A 85 -6.04 0.44 -9.95
N ARG A 86 -5.55 1.59 -9.47
CA ARG A 86 -6.29 2.85 -9.56
C ARG A 86 -6.32 3.34 -11.01
N SER A 87 -7.50 3.72 -11.48
CA SER A 87 -7.68 4.35 -12.81
C SER A 87 -7.55 5.88 -12.76
N ASP A 88 -7.76 6.46 -11.58
CA ASP A 88 -7.79 7.89 -11.29
C ASP A 88 -6.53 8.37 -10.57
N SER A 89 -6.32 9.70 -10.53
CA SER A 89 -5.20 10.32 -9.82
C SER A 89 -5.26 10.01 -8.33
N SER A 90 -4.22 9.35 -7.81
CA SER A 90 -4.27 8.73 -6.49
C SER A 90 -2.96 8.86 -5.70
N GLY A 91 -3.06 9.35 -4.47
CA GLY A 91 -1.97 9.27 -3.50
C GLY A 91 -1.61 7.83 -3.12
N THR A 92 -2.57 6.89 -3.15
CA THR A 92 -2.30 5.47 -2.94
C THR A 92 -1.45 4.89 -4.08
N ASN A 93 -1.74 5.29 -5.33
CA ASN A 93 -0.93 4.92 -6.48
C ASN A 93 0.48 5.53 -6.40
N PHE A 94 0.58 6.79 -5.97
CA PHE A 94 1.87 7.46 -5.73
C PHE A 94 2.73 6.68 -4.72
N LEU A 95 2.18 6.31 -3.56
CA LEU A 95 2.92 5.54 -2.55
C LEU A 95 3.32 4.15 -3.05
N PHE A 96 2.37 3.43 -3.67
CA PHE A 96 2.61 2.07 -4.15
C PHE A 96 3.67 2.02 -5.24
N THR A 97 3.59 2.90 -6.23
CA THR A 97 4.53 2.90 -7.37
C THR A 97 5.91 3.45 -7.01
N ASN A 98 6.01 4.38 -6.06
CA ASN A 98 7.31 4.73 -5.45
C ASN A 98 7.96 3.51 -4.82
N ALA A 99 7.19 2.72 -4.07
CA ALA A 99 7.70 1.51 -3.42
C ALA A 99 8.14 0.46 -4.45
N LEU A 100 7.33 0.20 -5.48
CA LEU A 100 7.71 -0.70 -6.58
C LEU A 100 8.95 -0.20 -7.34
N ALA A 101 9.05 1.09 -7.64
CA ALA A 101 10.21 1.65 -8.34
C ALA A 101 11.52 1.42 -7.55
N ALA A 102 11.47 1.60 -6.23
CA ALA A 102 12.64 1.39 -5.37
C ALA A 102 12.96 -0.10 -5.15
N GLN A 103 11.94 -0.95 -5.08
CA GLN A 103 12.11 -2.39 -4.78
C GLN A 103 12.42 -3.23 -6.02
N CYS A 104 11.85 -2.88 -7.17
CA CYS A 104 11.92 -3.74 -8.36
C CYS A 104 13.02 -3.34 -9.36
N GLY A 105 13.64 -2.17 -9.19
CA GLY A 105 14.68 -1.64 -10.08
C GLY A 105 16.00 -2.45 -10.12
N SER A 106 16.11 -3.53 -9.36
CA SER A 106 17.24 -4.47 -9.37
C SER A 106 16.79 -5.93 -9.33
N GLU A 107 15.51 -6.19 -9.55
CA GLU A 107 14.94 -7.54 -9.48
C GLU A 107 14.87 -8.15 -10.89
N PHE A 108 15.27 -9.42 -10.99
CA PHE A 108 15.37 -10.16 -12.25
C PHE A 108 14.53 -11.44 -12.22
N GLY A 109 14.10 -11.88 -13.41
CA GLY A 109 13.69 -13.26 -13.70
C GLY A 109 12.19 -13.47 -13.99
N PRO A 110 11.79 -14.46 -14.80
CA PRO A 110 10.38 -14.89 -14.90
C PRO A 110 10.02 -16.17 -14.12
N ALA A 111 10.96 -16.85 -13.44
CA ALA A 111 10.70 -18.22 -12.97
C ALA A 111 11.35 -18.70 -11.65
N SER A 112 12.29 -17.99 -11.03
CA SER A 112 12.88 -18.44 -9.76
C SER A 112 13.61 -17.32 -9.02
N GLU A 113 13.65 -17.38 -7.69
CA GLU A 113 14.49 -16.50 -6.87
C GLU A 113 16.00 -16.66 -7.15
N THR A 114 16.39 -17.59 -8.02
CA THR A 114 17.79 -17.96 -8.30
C THR A 114 18.24 -17.74 -9.75
N ASP A 115 17.36 -17.33 -10.67
CA ASP A 115 17.74 -17.14 -12.09
C ASP A 115 18.21 -15.71 -12.36
N ALA A 116 19.52 -15.55 -12.54
CA ALA A 116 20.17 -14.27 -12.78
C ALA A 116 20.24 -13.88 -14.27
N THR A 117 19.68 -14.68 -15.18
CA THR A 117 20.00 -14.56 -16.62
C THR A 117 19.02 -13.72 -17.45
N LEU A 118 17.83 -13.31 -16.96
CA LEU A 118 16.86 -12.56 -17.79
C LEU A 118 15.96 -11.56 -17.04
N THR A 119 15.76 -10.42 -17.72
CA THR A 119 14.82 -9.29 -17.54
C THR A 119 14.74 -8.66 -16.15
N LEU A 120 15.24 -7.42 -16.09
CA LEU A 120 14.85 -6.43 -15.09
C LEU A 120 13.31 -6.36 -15.07
N TYR A 121 12.68 -6.40 -13.90
CA TYR A 121 11.29 -5.96 -13.75
C TYR A 121 11.22 -4.43 -13.86
N GLU A 122 11.73 -3.89 -14.97
CA GLU A 122 11.72 -2.48 -15.23
C GLU A 122 10.27 -2.06 -15.44
N PHE A 123 9.79 -1.19 -14.56
CA PHE A 123 8.54 -0.51 -14.76
C PHE A 123 8.85 0.83 -15.42
N PRO A 124 8.72 0.98 -16.75
CA PRO A 124 8.85 2.28 -17.38
C PRO A 124 7.62 3.11 -17.02
N TRP A 125 7.69 3.82 -15.89
CA TRP A 125 6.60 4.66 -15.43
C TRP A 125 6.57 5.95 -16.24
N SER A 126 5.49 6.17 -17.00
CA SER A 126 5.19 7.46 -17.61
C SER A 126 3.93 8.06 -16.98
N ASP A 127 3.92 9.37 -16.76
CA ASP A 127 2.73 10.09 -16.28
C ASP A 127 1.68 10.09 -17.40
N ARG A 128 0.48 9.59 -17.08
CA ARG A 128 -0.67 9.51 -17.99
C ARG A 128 -1.16 10.88 -18.47
N ARG A 129 -0.75 11.99 -17.84
CA ARG A 129 -1.26 13.35 -18.11
C ARG A 129 -0.51 14.15 -19.15
N VAL A 130 0.64 13.68 -19.63
CA VAL A 130 1.50 14.49 -20.50
C VAL A 130 1.22 14.15 -21.96
N ALA A 131 1.01 15.18 -22.79
CA ALA A 131 0.94 15.00 -24.23
C ALA A 131 2.25 14.38 -24.75
N THR A 132 2.17 13.59 -25.82
CA THR A 132 3.28 12.82 -26.42
C THR A 132 4.57 13.61 -26.67
N SER A 133 4.51 14.95 -26.78
CA SER A 133 5.65 15.84 -27.01
C SER A 133 6.32 16.39 -25.72
N GLN A 134 5.82 16.05 -24.54
CA GLN A 134 6.29 16.58 -23.25
C GLN A 134 6.60 15.49 -22.22
N CYS A 135 6.72 14.24 -22.67
CA CYS A 135 6.99 13.11 -21.80
C CYS A 135 8.26 13.36 -21.00
N PRO A 136 8.15 13.44 -19.66
CA PRO A 136 9.25 13.88 -18.85
C PRO A 136 10.26 12.73 -18.78
N ALA A 137 11.56 13.05 -18.80
CA ALA A 137 12.60 12.04 -18.89
C ALA A 137 12.45 11.00 -17.77
N LEU A 138 12.44 9.71 -18.13
CA LEU A 138 12.57 8.61 -17.17
C LEU A 138 13.83 8.87 -16.31
N PRO A 139 13.80 8.65 -14.98
CA PRO A 139 12.78 7.97 -14.20
C PRO A 139 12.10 8.92 -13.19
N PHE A 140 10.87 9.34 -13.43
CA PHE A 140 10.11 9.98 -12.35
C PHE A 140 9.76 8.93 -11.30
N ARG A 141 10.19 9.19 -10.06
CA ARG A 141 9.79 8.42 -8.88
C ARG A 141 8.29 8.64 -8.65
N GLY A 142 7.53 7.55 -8.64
CA GLY A 142 6.09 7.43 -8.32
C GLY A 142 5.17 8.54 -8.81
N SER A 143 4.19 8.19 -9.65
CA SER A 143 3.16 9.13 -10.09
C SER A 143 1.83 8.82 -9.43
N ASN A 144 1.01 9.85 -9.25
CA ASN A 144 -0.39 9.68 -8.89
C ASN A 144 -1.20 9.05 -10.04
N GLN A 145 -0.69 9.08 -11.27
CA GLN A 145 -1.23 8.38 -12.45
C GLN A 145 -0.11 7.70 -13.23
N VAL A 146 -0.27 6.40 -13.44
CA VAL A 146 0.78 5.54 -13.98
C VAL A 146 0.20 4.67 -15.08
N ASN A 147 0.98 4.45 -16.14
CA ASN A 147 0.65 3.49 -17.19
C ASN A 147 1.00 2.09 -16.71
N TRP A 148 -0.02 1.27 -16.43
CA TRP A 148 0.15 -0.14 -16.10
C TRP A 148 0.35 -0.97 -17.38
N PRO A 149 0.85 -2.22 -17.31
CA PRO A 149 0.98 -3.13 -18.45
C PRO A 149 -0.37 -3.62 -19.02
N ASP A 150 -1.33 -2.73 -19.22
CA ASP A 150 -2.72 -3.02 -19.63
C ASP A 150 -3.03 -2.57 -21.08
N LEU A 151 -2.02 -2.03 -21.79
CA LEU A 151 -2.10 -1.48 -23.17
C LEU A 151 -3.17 -0.39 -23.38
N THR A 152 -3.89 0.01 -22.33
CA THR A 152 -4.90 1.04 -22.41
C THR A 152 -4.29 2.32 -21.90
N ASN A 153 -4.01 3.25 -22.82
CA ASN A 153 -3.72 4.66 -22.51
C ASN A 153 -2.24 5.05 -22.27
N ASP A 154 -1.27 4.33 -22.83
CA ASP A 154 0.10 4.82 -22.87
C ASP A 154 0.24 6.01 -23.83
N GLN A 155 0.50 7.20 -23.27
CA GLN A 155 0.73 8.43 -24.03
C GLN A 155 2.20 8.85 -24.09
N CYS A 156 3.08 8.18 -23.34
CA CYS A 156 4.43 8.69 -23.09
C CYS A 156 5.56 7.66 -23.07
N SER A 157 5.26 6.38 -23.23
CA SER A 157 6.23 5.32 -23.42
C SER A 157 5.92 4.50 -24.68
N ASN A 158 6.91 3.72 -25.14
CA ASN A 158 6.60 2.57 -25.97
C ASN A 158 5.66 1.66 -25.16
N PRO A 159 4.61 1.07 -25.76
CA PRO A 159 3.66 0.23 -25.03
C PRO A 159 4.42 -0.75 -24.13
N ILE A 160 4.18 -0.67 -22.82
CA ILE A 160 4.79 -1.61 -21.88
C ILE A 160 4.29 -3.00 -22.25
N PRO A 161 5.14 -3.92 -22.73
CA PRO A 161 4.68 -5.24 -23.11
C PRO A 161 4.12 -5.89 -21.85
N ASN A 162 2.89 -6.38 -21.91
CA ASN A 162 2.38 -7.31 -20.93
C ASN A 162 3.00 -8.69 -21.21
N PRO A 163 4.15 -9.01 -20.60
CA PRO A 163 5.12 -9.91 -21.18
C PRO A 163 4.63 -11.37 -21.20
N ALA A 164 3.78 -11.73 -20.25
CA ALA A 164 3.16 -13.05 -20.16
C ALA A 164 1.61 -12.99 -20.28
N GLY A 165 1.04 -11.87 -20.73
CA GLY A 165 -0.40 -11.73 -20.93
C GLY A 165 -1.23 -11.72 -19.63
N GLY A 166 -0.72 -11.11 -18.57
CA GLY A 166 -1.45 -10.90 -17.31
C GLY A 166 -2.71 -10.07 -17.47
N THR A 167 -3.65 -10.14 -16.52
CA THR A 167 -4.88 -9.34 -16.56
C THR A 167 -4.74 -8.14 -15.63
N PHE A 168 -5.01 -6.93 -16.13
CA PHE A 168 -4.97 -5.69 -15.36
C PHE A 168 -6.31 -4.97 -15.49
N VAL A 169 -6.84 -4.48 -14.37
CA VAL A 169 -8.15 -3.83 -14.30
C VAL A 169 -8.05 -2.54 -13.50
N GLY A 170 -8.37 -1.42 -14.16
CA GLY A 170 -8.49 -0.12 -13.50
C GLY A 170 -9.82 0.02 -12.76
N ALA A 171 -9.78 0.57 -11.55
CA ALA A 171 -10.96 0.95 -10.78
C ALA A 171 -10.78 2.33 -10.12
N SER A 172 -11.87 3.08 -9.99
CA SER A 172 -11.86 4.44 -9.43
C SER A 172 -12.00 4.41 -7.91
N GLY A 173 -11.12 5.13 -7.21
CA GLY A 173 -11.14 5.24 -5.76
C GLY A 173 -10.77 3.94 -5.03
N ASN A 174 -10.56 4.04 -3.70
CA ASN A 174 -10.23 2.88 -2.88
C ASN A 174 -11.39 1.88 -2.76
N SER A 175 -12.62 2.37 -2.62
CA SER A 175 -13.83 1.54 -2.60
C SER A 175 -14.02 0.75 -3.89
N GLY A 176 -13.81 1.39 -5.06
CA GLY A 176 -13.92 0.72 -6.35
C GLY A 176 -12.86 -0.37 -6.51
N VAL A 177 -11.61 -0.10 -6.13
CA VAL A 177 -10.55 -1.12 -6.14
C VAL A 177 -10.90 -2.31 -5.25
N VAL A 178 -11.30 -2.07 -4.00
CA VAL A 178 -11.64 -3.15 -3.06
C VAL A 178 -12.87 -3.94 -3.51
N ALA A 179 -13.91 -3.27 -4.04
CA ALA A 179 -15.07 -3.93 -4.60
C ALA A 179 -14.69 -4.85 -5.79
N THR A 180 -13.87 -4.35 -6.72
CA THR A 180 -13.39 -5.11 -7.88
C THR A 180 -12.55 -6.31 -7.47
N ILE A 181 -11.69 -6.18 -6.45
CA ILE A 181 -10.95 -7.32 -5.89
C ILE A 181 -11.94 -8.31 -5.26
N GLY A 182 -12.92 -7.83 -4.49
CA GLY A 182 -13.97 -8.63 -3.87
C GLY A 182 -14.88 -9.38 -4.84
N SER A 183 -15.07 -8.87 -6.06
CA SER A 183 -15.90 -9.50 -7.10
C SER A 183 -15.13 -10.34 -8.11
N THR A 184 -13.79 -10.27 -8.12
CA THR A 184 -12.94 -10.97 -9.10
C THR A 184 -12.10 -12.07 -8.44
N ASN A 185 -12.36 -13.34 -8.75
CA ASN A 185 -11.57 -14.45 -8.21
C ASN A 185 -10.11 -14.34 -8.67
N GLY A 186 -9.16 -14.58 -7.78
CA GLY A 186 -7.74 -14.46 -8.10
C GLY A 186 -7.23 -13.04 -8.25
N ALA A 187 -8.02 -12.04 -7.88
CA ALA A 187 -7.60 -10.66 -7.94
C ALA A 187 -6.65 -10.30 -6.80
N ILE A 188 -5.66 -9.46 -7.12
CA ILE A 188 -4.75 -8.80 -6.18
C ILE A 188 -4.68 -7.32 -6.52
N GLY A 189 -4.61 -6.46 -5.52
CA GLY A 189 -4.41 -5.04 -5.74
C GLY A 189 -3.96 -4.31 -4.49
N TYR A 190 -3.99 -2.98 -4.57
CA TYR A 190 -3.55 -2.10 -3.48
C TYR A 190 -4.64 -1.08 -3.15
N SER A 191 -4.87 -0.88 -1.86
CA SER A 191 -5.74 0.16 -1.34
C SER A 191 -5.28 0.51 0.09
N THR A 192 -5.79 1.60 0.63
CA THR A 192 -5.47 2.04 1.99
C THR A 192 -6.02 1.06 3.02
N SER A 193 -5.36 0.96 4.17
CA SER A 193 -5.62 -0.07 5.17
C SER A 193 -7.03 0.00 5.77
N ASP A 194 -7.66 1.17 5.79
CA ASP A 194 -9.05 1.37 6.19
C ASP A 194 -10.07 0.65 5.28
N TYR A 195 -9.73 0.42 4.01
CA TYR A 195 -10.56 -0.34 3.07
C TYR A 195 -10.19 -1.85 3.02
N VAL A 196 -9.05 -2.25 3.60
CA VAL A 196 -8.41 -3.57 3.36
C VAL A 196 -8.18 -4.37 4.66
N LYS A 197 -9.04 -4.23 5.66
CA LYS A 197 -8.85 -4.93 6.93
C LYS A 197 -9.32 -6.40 6.87
N PRO A 198 -8.61 -7.32 7.54
CA PRO A 198 -9.20 -8.58 8.03
C PRO A 198 -10.17 -8.40 9.21
N VAL A 199 -10.48 -7.16 9.64
CA VAL A 199 -11.23 -6.84 10.88
C VAL A 199 -12.69 -6.42 10.62
N VAL A 200 -13.25 -6.78 9.47
CA VAL A 200 -14.71 -6.97 9.34
C VAL A 200 -14.89 -8.45 9.00
N PRO A 201 -15.75 -9.20 9.72
CA PRO A 201 -16.14 -10.53 9.28
C PRO A 201 -16.56 -10.49 7.80
N GLY A 202 -15.81 -11.17 6.93
CA GLY A 202 -16.02 -11.16 5.47
C GLY A 202 -15.15 -10.20 4.64
N GLY A 203 -14.16 -9.51 5.24
CA GLY A 203 -13.18 -8.66 4.52
C GLY A 203 -12.17 -9.44 3.65
N LEU A 204 -11.43 -8.73 2.78
CA LEU A 204 -10.40 -9.31 1.92
C LEU A 204 -9.16 -9.75 2.70
N ASN A 205 -8.46 -10.75 2.18
CA ASN A 205 -7.16 -11.16 2.72
C ASN A 205 -6.09 -10.12 2.37
N THR A 206 -5.09 -9.98 3.24
CA THR A 206 -3.92 -9.12 3.02
C THR A 206 -2.68 -9.93 2.67
N ALA A 207 -1.69 -9.27 2.06
CA ALA A 207 -0.39 -9.86 1.81
C ALA A 207 0.65 -9.40 2.85
N ASN A 208 1.44 -10.34 3.33
CA ASN A 208 2.65 -10.09 4.11
C ASN A 208 3.83 -9.99 3.16
N LEU A 209 4.69 -8.99 3.34
CA LEU A 209 5.78 -8.72 2.40
C LEU A 209 7.13 -8.91 3.06
N GLN A 210 8.07 -9.47 2.31
CA GLN A 210 9.47 -9.53 2.70
C GLN A 210 10.08 -8.12 2.61
N ALA A 211 10.66 -7.63 3.70
CA ALA A 211 11.28 -6.30 3.74
C ALA A 211 12.74 -6.33 3.30
N GLN A 212 13.30 -5.15 2.98
CA GLN A 212 14.73 -5.03 2.65
C GLN A 212 15.62 -5.57 3.77
N TYR A 213 15.26 -5.28 5.02
CA TYR A 213 15.96 -5.82 6.19
C TYR A 213 16.01 -7.36 6.15
N ASP A 214 14.89 -8.01 5.85
CA ASP A 214 14.78 -9.47 5.82
C ASP A 214 15.61 -10.10 4.69
N ILE A 215 15.73 -9.40 3.57
CA ILE A 215 16.59 -9.79 2.44
C ILE A 215 18.07 -9.67 2.84
N ASP A 216 18.47 -8.50 3.36
CA ASP A 216 19.87 -8.21 3.71
C ASP A 216 20.40 -9.15 4.81
N ASN A 217 19.52 -9.59 5.71
CA ASN A 217 19.87 -10.40 6.87
C ASN A 217 19.44 -11.87 6.74
N GLY A 218 18.86 -12.28 5.61
CA GLY A 218 18.46 -13.67 5.35
C GLY A 218 17.48 -14.25 6.37
N THR A 219 16.58 -13.43 6.92
CA THR A 219 15.70 -13.84 8.03
C THR A 219 14.58 -14.79 7.57
N GLY A 220 14.24 -14.75 6.28
CA GLY A 220 13.08 -15.47 5.72
C GLY A 220 11.73 -14.99 6.26
N THR A 221 11.68 -13.81 6.87
CA THR A 221 10.47 -13.28 7.53
C THR A 221 9.63 -12.43 6.57
N PHE A 222 8.31 -12.44 6.79
CA PHE A 222 7.33 -11.62 6.08
C PHE A 222 6.58 -10.75 7.07
N THR A 223 6.49 -9.46 6.76
CA THR A 223 5.87 -8.46 7.64
C THR A 223 4.44 -8.16 7.17
N PRO A 224 3.43 -8.26 8.04
CA PRO A 224 2.05 -7.88 7.73
C PRO A 224 1.85 -6.35 7.69
N PRO A 225 0.85 -5.82 6.96
CA PRO A 225 0.55 -4.38 6.89
C PRO A 225 -0.22 -3.89 8.12
N THR A 226 0.47 -3.74 9.24
CA THR A 226 -0.12 -3.26 10.51
C THR A 226 0.22 -1.80 10.79
N PRO A 227 -0.57 -1.08 11.62
CA PRO A 227 -0.19 0.24 12.11
C PRO A 227 1.23 0.29 12.71
N GLN A 228 1.63 -0.74 13.45
CA GLN A 228 2.95 -0.83 14.05
C GLN A 228 4.05 -0.92 12.98
N SER A 229 3.94 -1.85 12.03
CA SER A 229 4.92 -2.04 10.97
C SER A 229 4.99 -0.85 10.01
N SER A 230 3.88 -0.13 9.80
CA SER A 230 3.87 1.13 9.05
C SER A 230 4.54 2.26 9.83
N SER A 231 4.36 2.35 11.15
CA SER A 231 5.06 3.32 11.99
C SER A 231 6.58 3.08 11.97
N ILE A 232 7.01 1.82 12.09
CA ILE A 232 8.43 1.44 11.96
C ILE A 232 8.97 1.82 10.59
N ALA A 233 8.25 1.54 9.51
CA ALA A 233 8.66 1.94 8.16
C ALA A 233 8.87 3.46 8.06
N MET A 234 7.94 4.26 8.59
CA MET A 234 8.05 5.71 8.52
C MET A 234 9.08 6.32 9.49
N GLN A 235 9.60 5.55 10.45
CA GLN A 235 10.76 6.00 11.25
C GLN A 235 12.02 6.16 10.40
N SER A 236 12.16 5.38 9.32
CA SER A 236 13.33 5.49 8.43
C SER A 236 13.33 6.77 7.60
N ALA A 237 12.16 7.39 7.37
CA ALA A 237 12.03 8.70 6.74
C ALA A 237 12.39 9.82 7.73
N SER A 238 13.54 9.79 8.41
CA SER A 238 13.80 10.70 9.53
C SER A 238 13.87 12.16 9.07
N PRO A 239 13.00 13.07 9.57
CA PRO A 239 12.96 14.44 9.12
C PRO A 239 14.12 15.26 9.70
N VAL A 240 14.64 16.18 8.89
CA VAL A 240 15.65 17.18 9.24
C VAL A 240 15.10 18.56 8.88
N PHE A 241 14.74 19.32 9.92
CA PHE A 241 14.25 20.68 9.78
C PHE A 241 15.03 21.64 10.68
N ASP A 242 15.32 22.81 10.15
CA ASP A 242 15.59 24.04 10.87
C ASP A 242 14.33 24.94 10.84
N ASP A 243 14.42 26.11 11.47
CA ASP A 243 13.28 27.03 11.58
C ASP A 243 12.79 27.59 10.24
N THR A 244 13.67 27.69 9.24
CA THR A 244 13.31 28.14 7.89
C THR A 244 12.74 26.99 7.07
N THR A 245 13.42 25.84 7.10
CA THR A 245 13.01 24.69 6.29
C THR A 245 11.71 24.06 6.77
N ARG A 246 11.37 24.17 8.06
CA ARG A 246 10.07 23.75 8.62
C ARG A 246 8.88 24.52 8.05
N LEU A 247 9.07 25.78 7.65
CA LEU A 247 8.01 26.64 7.13
C LEU A 247 7.73 26.43 5.64
N ASN A 248 8.56 25.66 4.94
CA ASN A 248 8.34 25.32 3.54
C ASN A 248 7.54 24.01 3.44
N PRO A 249 6.27 24.02 3.01
CA PRO A 249 5.45 22.81 2.90
C PRO A 249 6.05 21.75 1.97
N LEU A 250 6.85 22.14 0.99
CA LEU A 250 7.51 21.21 0.08
C LEU A 250 8.54 20.33 0.81
N ASN A 251 9.23 20.86 1.81
CA ASN A 251 10.21 20.08 2.57
C ASN A 251 9.55 18.95 3.36
N TRP A 252 8.34 19.14 3.86
CA TRP A 252 7.55 18.09 4.51
C TRP A 252 7.27 16.93 3.55
N SER A 253 6.77 17.23 2.36
CA SER A 253 6.49 16.21 1.35
C SER A 253 7.75 15.52 0.83
N ALA A 254 8.85 16.25 0.67
CA ALA A 254 10.11 15.72 0.13
C ALA A 254 10.80 14.76 1.11
N GLN A 255 10.71 15.03 2.41
CA GLN A 255 11.36 14.21 3.44
C GLN A 255 10.50 13.01 3.89
N ALA A 256 9.21 13.03 3.59
CA ALA A 256 8.23 12.01 3.95
C ALA A 256 8.25 10.74 3.07
N VAL A 257 9.34 10.53 2.31
CA VAL A 257 9.43 9.48 1.28
C VAL A 257 10.42 8.39 1.72
N ALA A 258 9.91 7.21 2.07
CA ALA A 258 10.70 6.00 2.37
C ALA A 258 10.19 4.79 1.55
N PRO A 259 10.53 4.71 0.26
CA PRO A 259 9.94 3.73 -0.65
C PRO A 259 10.47 2.30 -0.49
N ASN A 260 11.59 2.14 0.22
CA ASN A 260 12.18 0.84 0.53
C ASN A 260 12.79 0.88 1.94
N PRO A 261 11.97 0.83 3.00
CA PRO A 261 12.43 0.96 4.37
C PRO A 261 13.33 -0.23 4.76
N THR A 262 14.38 0.06 5.53
CA THR A 262 15.44 -0.91 5.91
C THR A 262 15.41 -1.30 7.38
N LEU A 263 14.46 -0.77 8.16
CA LEU A 263 14.34 -1.08 9.58
C LEU A 263 13.71 -2.48 9.79
N PRO A 264 14.15 -3.24 10.81
CA PRO A 264 13.57 -4.54 11.13
C PRO A 264 12.08 -4.41 11.49
N GLY A 265 11.24 -5.26 10.88
CA GLY A 265 9.78 -5.24 11.09
C GLY A 265 9.05 -4.09 10.39
N ALA A 266 9.73 -3.34 9.52
CA ALA A 266 9.10 -2.34 8.66
C ALA A 266 8.24 -3.02 7.58
N TYR A 267 7.01 -2.56 7.39
CA TYR A 267 6.24 -2.97 6.21
C TYR A 267 6.77 -2.22 4.97
N PRO A 268 7.09 -2.88 3.84
CA PRO A 268 7.84 -2.26 2.73
C PRO A 268 7.09 -1.20 1.94
N ILE A 269 5.78 -1.07 2.14
CA ILE A 269 4.92 -0.13 1.41
C ILE A 269 4.15 0.70 2.43
N ALA A 270 4.75 1.80 2.87
CA ALA A 270 4.17 2.74 3.82
C ALA A 270 4.42 4.18 3.36
N GLY A 271 3.64 5.12 3.88
CA GLY A 271 3.78 6.53 3.58
C GLY A 271 2.88 7.38 4.45
N PHE A 272 3.06 8.70 4.36
CA PHE A 272 2.20 9.65 5.03
C PHE A 272 1.00 10.05 4.15
N SER A 273 -0.11 10.34 4.83
CA SER A 273 -1.19 11.16 4.28
C SER A 273 -1.07 12.55 4.91
N PHE A 274 -1.32 13.61 4.14
CA PHE A 274 -1.09 14.98 4.58
C PHE A 274 -2.38 15.73 4.83
N ILE A 275 -2.33 16.64 5.81
CA ILE A 275 -3.36 17.63 6.05
C ILE A 275 -2.81 18.98 5.57
N ASN A 276 -3.46 19.56 4.57
CA ASN A 276 -3.15 20.90 4.09
C ASN A 276 -4.06 21.90 4.79
N VAL A 277 -3.45 22.84 5.51
CA VAL A 277 -4.15 23.90 6.22
C VAL A 277 -3.51 25.24 5.91
N TYR A 278 -4.31 26.29 5.95
CA TYR A 278 -3.78 27.64 5.96
C TYR A 278 -3.23 27.99 7.34
N GLN A 279 -2.19 28.81 7.36
CA GLN A 279 -1.67 29.39 8.61
C GLN A 279 -2.61 30.47 9.15
N CYS A 280 -3.32 31.18 8.27
CA CYS A 280 -4.13 32.35 8.56
C CYS A 280 -5.57 32.14 8.11
N TYR A 281 -6.53 32.51 8.96
CA TYR A 281 -7.97 32.48 8.65
C TYR A 281 -8.57 33.84 9.00
N ALA A 282 -9.45 34.36 8.13
CA ALA A 282 -10.15 35.61 8.38
C ALA A 282 -11.15 35.51 9.54
N ASP A 283 -11.81 34.35 9.68
CA ASP A 283 -12.76 34.08 10.75
C ASP A 283 -12.03 33.68 12.04
N ALA A 284 -12.27 34.42 13.13
CA ALA A 284 -11.61 34.21 14.42
C ALA A 284 -11.98 32.87 15.08
N ASN A 285 -13.17 32.33 14.82
CA ASN A 285 -13.56 31.01 15.32
C ASN A 285 -12.77 29.92 14.59
N VAL A 286 -12.62 30.03 13.27
CA VAL A 286 -11.81 29.08 12.49
C VAL A 286 -10.33 29.17 12.87
N ALA A 287 -9.82 30.40 13.04
CA ALA A 287 -8.44 30.64 13.48
C ALA A 287 -8.13 30.01 14.84
N SER A 288 -9.13 29.90 15.73
CA SER A 288 -9.00 29.25 17.04
C SER A 288 -9.21 27.73 16.96
N PHE A 289 -10.17 27.28 16.16
CA PHE A 289 -10.58 25.88 16.07
C PHE A 289 -9.55 24.99 15.36
N VAL A 290 -8.98 25.44 14.23
CA VAL A 290 -8.04 24.61 13.45
C VAL A 290 -6.82 24.18 14.28
N PRO A 291 -6.13 25.08 15.01
CA PRO A 291 -5.04 24.68 15.89
C PRO A 291 -5.47 23.69 16.97
N GLU A 292 -6.65 23.86 17.59
CA GLU A 292 -7.17 22.94 18.61
C GLU A 292 -7.35 21.52 18.06
N VAL A 293 -7.94 21.39 16.86
CA VAL A 293 -8.07 20.09 16.20
C VAL A 293 -6.70 19.46 15.91
N LEU A 294 -5.73 20.25 15.45
CA LEU A 294 -4.37 19.75 15.22
C LEU A 294 -3.67 19.35 16.53
N ARG A 295 -3.89 20.11 17.62
CA ARG A 295 -3.38 19.74 18.95
C ARG A 295 -3.96 18.40 19.39
N TRP A 296 -5.28 18.24 19.28
CA TRP A 296 -5.95 16.99 19.60
C TRP A 296 -5.38 15.83 18.76
N LEU A 297 -5.30 16.01 17.44
CA LEU A 297 -4.82 14.98 16.52
C LEU A 297 -3.38 14.50 16.80
N TYR A 298 -2.50 15.39 17.25
CA TYR A 298 -1.06 15.12 17.42
C TYR A 298 -0.58 15.07 18.88
N ALA A 299 -1.47 15.19 19.86
CA ALA A 299 -1.11 15.12 21.28
C ALA A 299 -2.05 14.28 22.14
N ASP A 300 -3.25 13.95 21.64
CA ASP A 300 -4.27 13.27 22.44
C ASP A 300 -4.28 11.75 22.21
N GLY A 301 -4.29 10.98 23.30
CA GLY A 301 -4.30 9.51 23.23
C GLY A 301 -5.60 8.92 22.66
N ILE A 302 -6.74 9.60 22.79
CA ILE A 302 -8.01 9.17 22.18
C ILE A 302 -7.90 9.30 20.67
N SER A 303 -7.34 10.39 20.16
CA SER A 303 -7.12 10.57 18.71
C SER A 303 -6.22 9.47 18.14
N ALA A 304 -5.13 9.13 18.85
CA ALA A 304 -4.23 8.05 18.47
C ALA A 304 -4.94 6.68 18.38
N ASN A 305 -5.80 6.39 19.35
CA ASN A 305 -6.61 5.16 19.37
C ASN A 305 -7.60 5.11 18.20
N ILE A 306 -8.24 6.24 17.86
CA ILE A 306 -9.17 6.31 16.72
C ILE A 306 -8.43 6.05 15.40
N ILE A 307 -7.25 6.66 15.20
CA ILE A 307 -6.41 6.47 14.02
C ILE A 307 -6.01 5.00 13.87
N GLN A 308 -5.54 4.38 14.95
CA GLN A 308 -5.13 2.98 14.95
C GLN A 308 -6.30 2.01 14.74
N ALA A 309 -7.45 2.27 15.36
CA ALA A 309 -8.67 1.51 15.13
C ALA A 309 -9.15 1.62 13.68
N ALA A 310 -8.91 2.77 13.03
CA ALA A 310 -9.13 2.97 11.61
C ALA A 310 -8.11 2.26 10.71
N GLY A 311 -7.06 1.64 11.27
CA GLY A 311 -6.05 0.86 10.54
C GLY A 311 -4.84 1.68 10.12
N PHE A 312 -4.72 2.91 10.60
CA PHE A 312 -3.61 3.80 10.29
C PHE A 312 -2.59 3.83 11.43
N ALA A 313 -1.34 4.15 11.07
CA ALA A 313 -0.32 4.45 12.06
C ALA A 313 -0.42 5.91 12.51
N VAL A 314 -0.10 6.19 13.77
CA VAL A 314 0.25 7.55 14.19
C VAL A 314 1.67 7.89 13.70
N PRO A 315 1.97 9.16 13.41
CA PRO A 315 3.33 9.56 13.07
C PRO A 315 4.33 9.10 14.14
N PRO A 316 5.49 8.54 13.75
CA PRO A 316 6.51 8.16 14.71
C PRO A 316 7.09 9.39 15.44
N SER A 317 7.74 9.17 16.58
CA SER A 317 8.14 10.24 17.51
C SER A 317 9.02 11.33 16.86
N ASN A 318 9.95 10.95 15.98
CA ASN A 318 10.80 11.90 15.25
C ASN A 318 9.99 12.86 14.35
N TRP A 319 8.95 12.36 13.70
CA TRP A 319 8.02 13.19 12.93
C TRP A 319 7.07 13.99 13.83
N LEU A 320 6.54 13.34 14.87
CA LEU A 320 5.60 13.96 15.78
C LEU A 320 6.22 15.21 16.41
N GLN A 321 7.47 15.14 16.88
CA GLN A 321 8.18 16.29 17.45
C GLN A 321 8.28 17.47 16.47
N GLU A 322 8.55 17.21 15.20
CA GLU A 322 8.62 18.28 14.19
C GLU A 322 7.24 18.85 13.87
N ILE A 323 6.21 18.01 13.78
CA ILE A 323 4.82 18.44 13.56
C ILE A 323 4.39 19.36 14.70
N GLN A 324 4.71 18.96 15.92
CA GLN A 324 4.42 19.72 17.13
C GLN A 324 5.13 21.07 17.15
N LYS A 325 6.40 21.15 16.71
CA LYS A 325 7.10 22.43 16.52
C LYS A 325 6.44 23.31 15.46
N LEU A 326 5.94 22.72 14.37
CA LEU A 326 5.20 23.46 13.33
C LEU A 326 3.84 23.96 13.83
N VAL A 327 3.09 23.16 14.59
CA VAL A 327 1.73 23.53 15.03
C VAL A 327 1.76 24.45 16.26
N TRP A 328 2.67 24.23 17.20
CA TRP A 328 2.71 24.93 18.49
C TRP A 328 3.80 25.98 18.62
N GLY A 329 4.73 26.06 17.66
CA GLY A 329 5.78 27.07 17.66
C GLY A 329 5.23 28.50 17.48
N ALA A 330 6.10 29.49 17.71
CA ALA A 330 5.75 30.91 17.59
C ALA A 330 5.22 31.31 16.20
N ASN A 331 5.61 30.58 15.15
CA ASN A 331 5.13 30.75 13.78
C ASN A 331 4.09 29.70 13.37
N GLY A 332 3.50 28.99 14.34
CA GLY A 332 2.65 27.84 14.05
C GLY A 332 1.24 28.17 13.57
N VAL A 333 0.53 27.13 13.12
CA VAL A 333 -0.85 27.23 12.62
C VAL A 333 -1.74 27.90 13.69
N GLY A 334 -2.39 29.02 13.33
CA GLY A 334 -3.24 29.84 14.21
C GLY A 334 -2.54 30.50 15.41
N GLN A 335 -1.21 30.39 15.55
CA GLN A 335 -0.40 31.23 16.45
C GLN A 335 0.05 32.54 15.79
N ALA A 336 -0.19 32.70 14.49
CA ALA A 336 0.08 33.93 13.76
C ALA A 336 -0.98 35.02 14.06
N GLY A 337 -1.32 35.21 15.34
CA GLY A 337 -2.24 36.22 15.85
C GLY A 337 -1.57 37.50 16.34
N VAL A 338 -0.25 37.65 16.20
CA VAL A 338 0.42 38.96 16.35
C VAL A 338 1.46 39.11 15.24
N GLY A 339 1.18 39.98 14.27
CA GLY A 339 2.07 40.33 13.16
C GLY A 339 1.94 39.46 11.90
N ALA A 340 2.17 38.14 11.96
CA ALA A 340 2.34 37.32 10.75
C ALA A 340 1.07 37.12 9.90
N CYS A 341 -0.13 37.03 10.49
CA CYS A 341 -1.42 37.02 9.77
C CYS A 341 -2.15 38.36 9.78
N ALA A 342 -1.53 39.45 10.26
CA ALA A 342 -2.18 40.75 10.24
C ALA A 342 -2.52 41.15 8.79
N GLY A 343 -3.81 41.36 8.53
CA GLY A 343 -4.32 41.69 7.19
C GLY A 343 -4.22 40.56 6.15
N LYS A 344 -3.97 39.31 6.56
CA LYS A 344 -3.91 38.15 5.65
C LYS A 344 -5.07 37.19 5.90
N SER A 345 -5.59 36.61 4.83
CA SER A 345 -6.56 35.52 4.82
C SER A 345 -6.03 34.43 3.89
N GLY A 346 -5.69 33.25 4.44
CA GLY A 346 -5.31 32.09 3.63
C GLY A 346 -6.52 31.43 2.99
N ALA A 347 -7.67 31.50 3.68
CA ALA A 347 -9.01 31.33 3.16
C ALA A 347 -9.81 32.60 3.48
#